data_AF-A0A534MHI1-F1
#
_entry.id   AF-A0A534MHI1-F1
#
_cell.length_a   1.000
_cell.length_b   1.000
_cell.length_c   1.000
_cell.angle_alpha   90.00
_cell.angle_beta   90.00
_cell.angle_gamma   90.00
#
_symmetry.space_group_name_H-M   'P 1'
#
loop_
_entity.id
_entity.type
_entity.pdbx_description
1 polymer ?
#
loop_
_entity_poly.entity_id
_entity_poly.type
_entity_poly.pdbx_seq_one_letter_code
_entity_poly.pdbx_strand_id
1 'polypeptide(L)'
;MTSRNQDVLKGFVTGYFNGDGYLTRRRGNGYVLGSTSVSQRLTFGVAHLLLALGEVPRVYRSRNKTSYEIEGRTVSRSDDHMIHLFVDEASLDPEEIAWTSSNVRVLQNPDYLLIPIRSIEESDYVGPVYNIEVEQDHSYTANFMAVSNCQNADISQRRKVEGIEVEPQDVVRMTLEQGCQGLAYTYNQPTIFIEFARDIGMRARKAGLINIFVSNGYDTPETVAEMPKFLDCVTVDFKGSGETNFVRKYINIPNAEPIFQTLLDTRDTKKIHIEITDLIVPQVGDDLGAARKLSKWVYDNLGPDTPIHFLRFHPDYKMMEFPWTPVETLEKHCAVAKEEGLKYVYIGNVSGHPLENTYCPGCGAVAIKRYGFDITGWYLDKDNKCKKCGYKLAIFGRLEQTAKENRFYSVLYHR
;
A
#
# COMPACT_ATOMS: atom_id res chain seq x y z
N MET A 1 4.40 -2.16 22.77
CA MET A 1 3.77 -3.30 23.46
C MET A 1 3.14 -2.79 24.75
N THR A 2 1.89 -2.35 24.71
CA THR A 2 1.09 -2.10 25.91
C THR A 2 0.59 -3.46 26.44
N SER A 3 0.65 -3.65 27.76
CA SER A 3 0.09 -4.85 28.42
C SER A 3 -1.40 -4.98 28.03
N ARG A 4 -1.87 -6.19 27.72
CA ARG A 4 -3.32 -6.44 27.52
C ARG A 4 -4.08 -6.68 28.83
N ASN A 5 -3.37 -6.69 29.96
CA ASN A 5 -3.98 -6.88 31.27
C ASN A 5 -4.52 -5.55 31.79
N GLN A 6 -5.85 -5.44 31.81
CA GLN A 6 -6.59 -4.24 32.22
C GLN A 6 -6.27 -3.82 33.67
N ASP A 7 -6.05 -4.75 34.59
CA ASP A 7 -5.75 -4.44 35.99
C ASP A 7 -4.38 -3.78 36.15
N VAL A 8 -3.40 -4.22 35.36
CA VAL A 8 -2.05 -3.63 35.35
C VAL A 8 -2.07 -2.22 34.76
N LEU A 9 -2.81 -2.02 33.66
CA LEU A 9 -2.97 -0.70 33.06
C LEU A 9 -3.68 0.26 34.02
N LYS A 10 -4.75 -0.22 34.67
CA LYS A 10 -5.52 0.56 35.64
C LYS A 10 -4.65 0.94 36.83
N GLY A 11 -3.92 0.00 37.42
CA GLY A 11 -3.00 0.25 38.54
C GLY A 11 -1.91 1.28 38.19
N PHE A 12 -1.33 1.21 36.99
CA PHE A 12 -0.35 2.19 36.54
C PHE A 12 -0.97 3.60 36.41
N VAL A 13 -2.13 3.71 35.74
CA VAL A 13 -2.81 4.99 35.53
C VAL A 13 -3.27 5.60 36.87
N THR A 14 -3.80 4.79 37.78
CA THR A 14 -4.11 5.18 39.17
C THR A 14 -2.87 5.74 39.87
N GLY A 15 -1.74 5.02 39.83
CA GLY A 15 -0.48 5.47 40.43
C GLY A 15 0.01 6.79 39.85
N TYR A 16 -0.09 6.96 38.52
CA TYR A 16 0.27 8.21 37.85
C TYR A 16 -0.60 9.39 38.30
N PHE A 17 -1.92 9.23 38.35
CA PHE A 17 -2.81 10.30 38.81
C PHE A 17 -2.67 10.60 40.31
N ASN A 18 -2.30 9.62 41.12
CA ASN A 18 -1.97 9.82 42.53
C ASN A 18 -0.71 10.69 42.72
N GLY A 19 0.30 10.51 41.87
CA GLY A 19 1.56 11.26 41.95
C GLY A 19 1.51 12.64 41.29
N ASP A 20 1.11 12.67 40.02
CA ASP A 20 1.21 13.86 39.14
C ASP A 20 -0.15 14.43 38.73
N GLY A 21 -1.24 13.89 39.27
CA GLY A 21 -2.60 14.28 38.95
C GLY A 21 -3.20 15.32 39.90
N TYR A 22 -4.37 15.84 39.51
CA TYR A 22 -5.23 16.67 40.33
C TYR A 22 -6.69 16.33 40.06
N LEU A 23 -7.55 16.60 41.04
CA LEU A 23 -8.99 16.52 40.89
C LEU A 23 -9.59 17.91 41.11
N THR A 24 -10.34 18.40 40.13
CA THR A 24 -11.06 19.67 40.25
C THR A 24 -12.54 19.49 39.97
N ARG A 25 -13.39 20.28 40.64
CA ARG A 25 -14.83 20.25 40.42
C ARG A 25 -15.17 20.90 39.08
N ARG A 26 -16.05 20.28 38.28
CA ARG A 26 -16.50 20.83 37.00
C ARG A 26 -17.57 21.91 37.22
N ARG A 27 -17.70 22.86 36.28
CA ARG A 27 -18.93 23.69 36.18
C ARG A 27 -20.10 22.78 35.77
N GLY A 28 -20.87 22.32 36.76
CA GLY A 28 -21.96 21.32 36.62
C GLY A 28 -21.83 20.19 37.66
N ASN A 29 -22.37 19.00 37.34
CA ASN A 29 -22.12 17.78 38.10
C ASN A 29 -20.81 17.10 37.67
N GLY A 30 -20.16 16.41 38.60
CA GLY A 30 -18.92 15.65 38.41
C GLY A 30 -17.62 16.44 38.62
N TYR A 31 -16.52 15.74 38.41
CA TYR A 31 -15.15 16.20 38.61
C TYR A 31 -14.32 16.02 37.32
N VAL A 32 -13.16 16.64 37.31
CA VAL A 32 -12.12 16.44 36.31
C VAL A 32 -10.91 15.87 37.02
N LEU A 33 -10.58 14.63 36.71
CA LEU A 33 -9.29 14.03 37.05
C LEU A 33 -8.33 14.40 35.92
N GLY A 34 -7.26 15.11 36.23
CA GLY A 34 -6.33 15.59 35.23
C GLY A 34 -4.88 15.54 35.65
N SER A 35 -3.98 15.75 34.70
CA SER A 35 -2.55 15.93 34.93
C SER A 35 -2.01 16.95 33.94
N THR A 36 -0.89 17.60 34.29
CA THR A 36 -0.22 18.57 33.43
C THR A 36 1.25 18.19 33.27
N SER A 37 1.75 18.16 32.04
CA SER A 37 3.16 17.86 31.76
C SER A 37 3.70 18.75 30.65
N VAL A 38 5.01 19.01 30.66
CA VAL A 38 5.72 19.61 29.52
C VAL A 38 6.09 18.57 28.44
N SER A 39 5.93 17.27 28.73
CA SER A 39 6.24 16.18 27.82
C SER A 39 5.00 15.75 27.04
N GLN A 40 4.93 16.16 25.77
CA GLN A 40 3.89 15.70 24.85
C GLN A 40 3.82 14.17 24.80
N ARG A 41 4.98 13.49 24.74
CA ARG A 41 5.04 12.02 24.65
C ARG A 41 4.44 11.33 25.87
N LEU A 42 4.67 11.86 27.07
CA LEU A 42 4.07 11.34 28.30
C LEU A 42 2.56 11.54 28.28
N THR A 43 2.11 12.75 27.92
CA THR A 43 0.68 13.08 27.86
C THR A 43 -0.08 12.15 26.90
N PHE A 44 0.42 11.94 25.68
CA PHE A 44 -0.21 11.03 24.73
C PHE A 44 -0.10 9.56 25.16
N GLY A 45 1.00 9.16 25.80
CA GLY A 45 1.15 7.82 26.37
C GLY A 45 0.07 7.50 27.40
N VAL A 46 -0.16 8.39 28.37
CA VAL A 46 -1.22 8.22 29.38
C VAL A 46 -2.61 8.27 28.75
N ALA A 47 -2.84 9.11 27.74
CA ALA A 47 -4.09 9.14 27.00
C ALA A 47 -4.39 7.81 26.29
N HIS A 48 -3.37 7.17 25.68
CA HIS A 48 -3.53 5.85 25.08
C HIS A 48 -3.85 4.76 26.10
N LEU A 49 -3.26 4.80 27.29
CA LEU A 49 -3.58 3.86 28.37
C LEU A 49 -5.04 4.00 28.82
N LEU A 50 -5.52 5.25 28.97
CA LEU A 50 -6.91 5.53 29.27
C LEU A 50 -7.87 5.01 28.18
N LEU A 51 -7.55 5.25 26.91
CA LEU A 51 -8.31 4.69 25.77
C LEU A 51 -8.36 3.16 25.80
N ALA A 52 -7.23 2.51 26.13
CA ALA A 52 -7.16 1.05 26.27
C ALA A 52 -8.00 0.50 27.43
N LEU A 53 -8.27 1.32 28.45
CA LEU A 53 -9.19 1.04 29.56
C LEU A 53 -10.66 1.33 29.20
N GLY A 54 -10.94 1.76 27.96
CA GLY A 54 -12.28 2.16 27.51
C GLY A 54 -12.65 3.59 27.89
N GLU A 55 -11.70 4.37 28.42
CA GLU A 55 -11.91 5.74 28.86
C GLU A 55 -11.67 6.76 27.74
N VAL A 56 -12.31 7.91 27.83
CA VAL A 56 -12.26 8.93 26.77
C VAL A 56 -11.60 10.21 27.30
N PRO A 57 -10.26 10.24 27.39
CA PRO A 57 -9.52 11.41 27.86
C PRO A 57 -9.57 12.54 26.84
N ARG A 58 -9.38 13.77 27.33
CA ARG A 58 -9.20 14.95 26.49
C ARG A 58 -7.80 15.48 26.68
N VAL A 59 -7.10 15.70 25.57
CA VAL A 59 -5.77 16.32 25.59
C VAL A 59 -5.88 17.78 25.19
N TYR A 60 -5.25 18.64 25.98
CA TYR A 60 -5.18 20.08 25.73
C TYR A 60 -3.72 20.51 25.64
N ARG A 61 -3.44 21.50 24.81
CA ARG A 61 -2.17 22.21 24.78
C ARG A 61 -2.40 23.66 25.17
N SER A 62 -1.75 24.11 26.23
CA SER A 62 -1.65 25.52 26.58
C SER A 62 -0.36 26.08 26.00
N ARG A 63 -0.48 27.03 25.07
CA ARG A 63 0.68 27.71 24.48
C ARG A 63 1.21 28.76 25.44
N ASN A 64 2.46 28.59 25.87
CA ASN A 64 3.10 29.49 26.81
C ASN A 64 4.00 30.49 26.09
N LYS A 65 4.28 31.62 26.76
CA LYS A 65 5.40 32.47 26.34
C LYS A 65 6.68 31.67 26.53
N THR A 66 7.56 31.71 25.53
CA THR A 66 8.82 30.94 25.48
C THR A 66 9.78 31.28 26.61
N SER A 67 9.60 32.42 27.28
CA SER A 67 10.34 32.77 28.50
C SER A 67 9.49 33.52 29.51
N TYR A 68 9.88 33.42 30.78
CA TYR A 68 9.35 34.21 31.88
C TYR A 68 10.44 34.43 32.94
N GLU A 69 10.28 35.47 33.76
CA GLU A 69 11.22 35.72 34.86
C GLU A 69 10.74 35.08 36.17
N ILE A 70 11.67 34.42 36.85
CA ILE A 70 11.52 33.96 38.24
C ILE A 70 12.64 34.58 39.05
N GLU A 71 12.31 35.41 40.04
CA GLU A 71 13.30 36.04 40.93
C GLU A 71 14.45 36.75 40.17
N GLY A 72 14.14 37.41 39.05
CA GLY A 72 15.10 38.14 38.22
C GLY A 72 15.93 37.27 37.27
N ARG A 73 15.59 35.99 37.08
CA ARG A 73 16.22 35.09 36.10
C ARG A 73 15.25 34.74 34.98
N THR A 74 15.68 34.92 33.73
CA THR A 74 14.93 34.47 32.55
C THR A 74 15.01 32.96 32.42
N VAL A 75 13.85 32.29 32.48
CA VAL A 75 13.72 30.84 32.33
C VAL A 75 12.96 30.52 31.05
N SER A 76 13.44 29.53 30.30
CA SER A 76 12.75 29.00 29.12
C SER A 76 11.55 28.17 29.56
N ARG A 77 10.38 28.41 28.95
CA ARG A 77 9.15 27.69 29.25
C ARG A 77 8.62 26.97 28.03
N SER A 78 8.41 25.67 28.18
CA SER A 78 7.72 24.82 27.20
C SER A 78 6.20 24.96 27.31
N ASP A 79 5.48 24.53 26.28
CA ASP A 79 4.03 24.44 26.31
C ASP A 79 3.55 23.35 27.27
N ASP A 80 2.45 23.62 27.97
CA ASP A 80 1.85 22.66 28.89
C ASP A 80 0.88 21.76 28.12
N HIS A 81 1.00 20.45 28.33
CA HIS A 81 0.14 19.41 27.79
C HIS A 81 -0.66 18.79 28.92
N MET A 82 -1.97 18.91 28.84
CA MET A 82 -2.88 18.52 29.92
C MET A 82 -3.77 17.37 29.46
N ILE A 83 -4.01 16.41 30.35
CA ILE A 83 -5.02 15.36 30.17
C ILE A 83 -6.16 15.65 31.12
N HIS A 84 -7.40 15.61 30.63
CA HIS A 84 -8.60 15.67 31.46
C HIS A 84 -9.47 14.44 31.20
N LEU A 85 -9.77 13.70 32.25
CA LEU A 85 -10.82 12.69 32.30
C LEU A 85 -12.00 13.23 33.12
N PHE A 86 -13.22 13.15 32.57
CA PHE A 86 -14.42 13.57 33.29
C PHE A 86 -14.98 12.39 34.06
N VAL A 87 -15.23 12.59 35.35
CA VAL A 87 -15.64 11.54 36.27
C VAL A 87 -16.84 11.99 37.10
N ASP A 88 -17.82 11.13 37.29
CA ASP A 88 -19.04 11.43 38.04
C ASP A 88 -18.79 11.41 39.55
N GLU A 89 -17.98 10.45 39.99
CA GLU A 89 -17.51 10.29 41.37
C GLU A 89 -16.00 9.97 41.38
N ALA A 90 -15.30 10.49 42.38
CA ALA A 90 -13.89 10.18 42.62
C ALA A 90 -13.59 10.22 44.12
N SER A 91 -12.93 9.18 44.62
CA SER A 91 -12.32 9.18 45.96
C SER A 91 -10.87 9.65 45.84
N LEU A 92 -10.44 10.53 46.74
CA LEU A 92 -9.06 11.03 46.87
C LEU A 92 -8.39 10.44 48.11
N ASP A 93 -8.67 9.18 48.42
CA ASP A 93 -7.86 8.44 49.39
C ASP A 93 -6.54 8.03 48.69
N PRO A 94 -5.36 8.43 49.22
CA PRO A 94 -4.06 8.13 48.59
C PRO A 94 -3.83 6.65 48.27
N GLU A 95 -4.52 5.74 48.95
CA GLU A 95 -4.39 4.30 48.76
C GLU A 95 -5.22 3.77 47.57
N GLU A 96 -6.29 4.45 47.13
CA GLU A 96 -7.21 3.93 46.09
C GLU A 96 -7.94 5.05 45.30
N ILE A 97 -7.26 5.75 44.37
CA ILE A 97 -8.02 6.52 43.36
C ILE A 97 -8.87 5.54 42.54
N ALA A 98 -10.17 5.61 42.76
CA ALA A 98 -11.21 4.98 41.97
C ALA A 98 -12.04 6.06 41.30
N TRP A 99 -12.27 5.92 40.00
CA TRP A 99 -13.12 6.83 39.23
C TRP A 99 -14.22 6.06 38.51
N THR A 100 -15.34 6.76 38.30
CA THR A 100 -16.38 6.35 37.35
C THR A 100 -16.51 7.45 36.31
N SER A 101 -16.22 7.13 35.05
CA SER A 101 -16.20 8.13 33.99
C SER A 101 -17.59 8.61 33.63
N SER A 102 -17.72 9.92 33.43
CA SER A 102 -18.95 10.54 32.95
C SER A 102 -19.26 10.06 31.52
N ASN A 103 -20.54 9.89 31.20
CA ASN A 103 -20.97 9.65 29.82
C ASN A 103 -20.49 10.77 28.87
N VAL A 104 -19.49 10.47 28.05
CA VAL A 104 -18.95 11.40 27.05
C VAL A 104 -19.80 11.34 25.78
N ARG A 105 -19.89 12.45 25.03
CA ARG A 105 -20.50 12.49 23.69
C ARG A 105 -19.62 11.78 22.65
N VAL A 106 -19.52 10.46 22.77
CA VAL A 106 -18.94 9.55 21.79
C VAL A 106 -19.94 8.42 21.58
N LEU A 107 -20.02 7.89 20.35
CA LEU A 107 -20.79 6.68 20.12
C LEU A 107 -19.87 5.50 20.41
N GLN A 108 -20.21 4.69 21.41
CA GLN A 108 -19.45 3.51 21.79
C GLN A 108 -20.23 2.26 21.37
N ASN A 109 -19.55 1.33 20.71
CA ASN A 109 -20.04 -0.03 20.52
C ASN A 109 -19.03 -1.00 21.17
N PRO A 110 -19.27 -2.33 21.18
CA PRO A 110 -18.38 -3.28 21.83
C PRO A 110 -16.93 -3.24 21.34
N ASP A 111 -16.69 -2.77 20.12
CA ASP A 111 -15.40 -2.86 19.44
C ASP A 111 -14.73 -1.49 19.21
N TYR A 112 -15.49 -0.39 19.24
CA TYR A 112 -15.05 0.93 18.78
C TYR A 112 -15.58 2.10 19.61
N LEU A 113 -14.73 3.14 19.71
CA LEU A 113 -15.06 4.48 20.17
C LEU A 113 -15.13 5.42 18.95
N LEU A 114 -16.32 5.90 18.62
CA LEU A 114 -16.54 6.82 17.51
C LEU A 114 -16.54 8.27 18.04
N ILE A 115 -15.50 9.02 17.65
CA ILE A 115 -15.31 10.42 18.04
C ILE A 115 -15.78 11.33 16.89
N PRO A 116 -16.67 12.31 17.15
CA PRO A 116 -17.14 13.21 16.10
C PRO A 116 -16.02 14.14 15.62
N ILE A 117 -15.77 14.14 14.32
CA ILE A 117 -14.90 15.11 13.65
C ILE A 117 -15.53 16.50 13.77
N ARG A 118 -14.77 17.48 14.28
CA ARG A 118 -15.26 18.85 14.52
C ARG A 118 -14.97 19.80 13.36
N SER A 119 -13.82 19.62 12.72
CA SER A 119 -13.41 20.33 11.51
C SER A 119 -12.41 19.46 10.74
N ILE A 120 -12.34 19.69 9.44
CA ILE A 120 -11.30 19.20 8.54
C ILE A 120 -10.69 20.47 7.94
N GLU A 121 -9.37 20.59 8.00
CA GLU A 121 -8.64 21.74 7.50
C GLU A 121 -7.53 21.24 6.56
N GLU A 122 -7.32 21.97 5.46
CA GLU A 122 -6.25 21.71 4.49
C GLU A 122 -5.19 22.80 4.60
N SER A 123 -3.92 22.43 4.48
CA SER A 123 -2.81 23.39 4.50
C SER A 123 -1.69 22.94 3.55
N ASP A 124 -1.06 23.90 2.88
CA ASP A 124 0.12 23.65 2.06
C ASP A 124 1.31 23.21 2.96
N TYR A 125 1.93 22.08 2.61
CA TYR A 125 3.13 21.57 3.29
C TYR A 125 4.33 21.56 2.33
N VAL A 126 5.42 22.18 2.76
CA VAL A 126 6.71 22.15 2.05
C VAL A 126 7.78 21.66 3.02
N GLY A 127 8.19 20.41 2.83
CA GLY A 127 9.20 19.73 3.65
C GLY A 127 9.40 18.31 3.14
N PRO A 128 10.38 17.55 3.68
CA PRO A 128 10.53 16.15 3.35
C PRO A 128 9.23 15.40 3.64
N VAL A 129 8.68 14.74 2.63
CA VAL A 129 7.62 13.75 2.80
C VAL A 129 8.35 12.40 2.83
N TYR A 130 8.61 11.90 4.03
CA TYR A 130 9.11 10.55 4.17
C TYR A 130 7.99 9.60 3.75
N ASN A 131 8.31 8.65 2.85
CA ASN A 131 7.45 7.49 2.60
C ASN A 131 7.01 6.94 3.96
N ILE A 132 5.72 6.61 4.08
CA ILE A 132 4.90 6.68 5.29
C ILE A 132 5.41 5.73 6.41
N GLU A 133 6.49 6.11 7.06
CA GLU A 133 6.92 5.62 8.38
C GLU A 133 6.93 6.82 9.32
N VAL A 134 5.77 7.13 9.88
CA VAL A 134 5.70 7.91 11.12
C VAL A 134 5.92 6.96 12.30
N GLU A 135 6.68 7.41 13.31
CA GLU A 135 7.04 6.68 14.54
C GLU A 135 5.84 6.21 15.39
N GLN A 136 4.59 6.51 15.01
CA GLN A 136 3.34 6.18 15.70
C GLN A 136 2.27 5.60 14.74
N ASP A 137 1.23 4.98 15.31
CA ASP A 137 0.22 4.07 14.71
C ASP A 137 -0.68 4.60 13.57
N HIS A 138 -0.22 5.55 12.76
CA HIS A 138 -0.93 5.99 11.56
C HIS A 138 -0.01 6.05 10.34
N SER A 139 0.66 4.94 10.08
CA SER A 139 1.40 4.72 8.83
C SER A 139 0.62 3.81 7.88
N TYR A 140 0.40 4.25 6.64
CA TYR A 140 -0.06 3.42 5.51
C TYR A 140 1.11 2.77 4.75
N THR A 141 2.26 2.57 5.39
CA THR A 141 3.10 1.42 5.01
C THR A 141 2.37 0.15 5.42
N ALA A 142 2.49 -0.90 4.61
CA ALA A 142 1.94 -2.21 4.84
C ALA A 142 2.59 -2.92 6.06
N ASN A 143 2.71 -2.27 7.21
CA ASN A 143 3.40 -2.77 8.40
C ASN A 143 2.67 -3.95 9.08
N PHE A 144 1.61 -4.47 8.46
CA PHE A 144 0.96 -5.73 8.82
C PHE A 144 0.55 -6.61 7.63
N MET A 145 0.75 -6.21 6.36
CA MET A 145 0.65 -7.15 5.23
C MET A 145 2.03 -7.73 4.96
N ALA A 146 2.46 -8.63 5.85
CA ALA A 146 3.65 -9.42 5.62
C ALA A 146 3.32 -10.50 4.59
N VAL A 147 3.79 -10.29 3.36
CA VAL A 147 3.60 -11.24 2.28
C VAL A 147 4.71 -12.28 2.33
N SER A 148 4.37 -13.52 2.70
CA SER A 148 5.32 -14.60 2.98
C SER A 148 6.12 -15.06 1.75
N ASN A 149 5.65 -14.74 0.55
CA ASN A 149 6.26 -15.05 -0.75
C ASN A 149 6.79 -13.82 -1.52
N CYS A 150 7.14 -12.72 -0.84
CA CYS A 150 7.75 -11.58 -1.53
C CYS A 150 9.25 -11.82 -1.77
N GLN A 151 9.69 -11.80 -3.04
CA GLN A 151 11.11 -11.90 -3.40
C GLN A 151 11.90 -10.66 -2.93
N ASN A 152 11.24 -9.51 -2.87
CA ASN A 152 11.81 -8.22 -2.46
C ASN A 152 11.54 -7.91 -0.98
N ALA A 153 11.38 -8.96 -0.16
CA ALA A 153 11.06 -8.84 1.26
C ALA A 153 12.15 -8.08 2.04
N ASP A 154 13.39 -8.09 1.56
CA ASP A 154 14.48 -7.31 2.12
C ASP A 154 14.28 -5.81 1.89
N ILE A 155 13.86 -5.39 0.70
CA ILE A 155 13.59 -3.99 0.32
C ILE A 155 12.37 -3.47 1.09
N SER A 156 11.30 -4.24 1.15
CA SER A 156 10.03 -3.81 1.77
C SER A 156 10.07 -3.72 3.30
N GLN A 157 11.07 -4.31 3.94
CA GLN A 157 11.23 -4.33 5.41
C GLN A 157 12.46 -3.54 5.89
N ARG A 158 13.14 -2.79 5.00
CA ARG A 158 14.28 -1.96 5.43
C ARG A 158 13.79 -0.84 6.33
N ARG A 159 14.42 -0.73 7.50
CA ARG A 159 14.21 0.36 8.46
C ARG A 159 15.15 1.54 8.28
N LYS A 160 15.99 1.48 7.24
CA LYS A 160 16.95 2.50 6.88
C LYS A 160 16.68 2.91 5.45
N VAL A 161 16.45 4.20 5.26
CA VAL A 161 16.34 4.79 3.93
C VAL A 161 17.71 4.78 3.28
N GLU A 162 17.82 4.11 2.13
CA GLU A 162 19.02 4.00 1.32
C GLU A 162 18.68 4.42 -0.12
N GLY A 163 19.65 4.98 -0.83
CA GLY A 163 19.48 5.48 -2.19
C GLY A 163 19.92 6.93 -2.33
N ILE A 164 19.33 7.62 -3.30
CA ILE A 164 19.59 9.03 -3.60
C ILE A 164 18.31 9.83 -3.40
N GLU A 165 18.45 11.05 -2.87
CA GLU A 165 17.35 12.01 -2.84
C GLU A 165 17.17 12.62 -4.23
N VAL A 166 15.96 12.49 -4.77
CA VAL A 166 15.57 12.98 -6.09
C VAL A 166 14.25 13.73 -6.01
N GLU A 167 14.15 14.81 -6.77
CA GLU A 167 12.88 15.51 -6.99
C GLU A 167 12.15 14.91 -8.21
N PRO A 168 10.83 15.13 -8.37
CA PRO A 168 10.09 14.56 -9.50
C PRO A 168 10.69 14.88 -10.88
N GLN A 169 11.21 16.10 -11.06
CA GLN A 169 11.91 16.52 -12.28
C GLN A 169 13.20 15.75 -12.53
N ASP A 170 13.91 15.31 -11.49
CA ASP A 170 15.16 14.56 -11.65
C ASP A 170 14.87 13.18 -12.23
N VAL A 171 13.80 12.52 -11.75
CA VAL A 171 13.37 11.21 -12.27
C VAL A 171 13.06 11.32 -13.76
N VAL A 172 12.27 12.30 -14.17
CA VAL A 172 11.91 12.52 -15.58
C VAL A 172 13.15 12.85 -16.44
N ARG A 173 14.04 13.71 -15.94
CA ARG A 173 15.29 14.05 -16.63
C ARG A 173 16.14 12.79 -16.87
N MET A 174 16.38 12.00 -15.82
CA MET A 174 17.14 10.75 -15.92
C MET A 174 16.49 9.78 -16.90
N THR A 175 15.16 9.61 -16.88
CA THR A 175 14.45 8.73 -17.82
C THR A 175 14.68 9.15 -19.28
N LEU A 176 14.66 10.45 -19.57
CA LEU A 176 14.93 10.98 -20.91
C LEU A 176 16.40 10.82 -21.33
N GLU A 177 17.33 11.10 -20.43
CA GLU A 177 18.78 10.96 -20.68
C GLU A 177 19.16 9.52 -21.02
N GLN A 178 18.45 8.53 -20.45
CA GLN A 178 18.64 7.11 -20.75
C GLN A 178 17.87 6.62 -21.99
N GLY A 179 17.14 7.49 -22.69
CA GLY A 179 16.36 7.11 -23.86
C GLY A 179 15.22 6.12 -23.57
N CYS A 180 14.76 6.06 -22.32
CA CYS A 180 13.65 5.19 -21.91
C CYS A 180 12.31 5.69 -22.48
N GLN A 181 11.37 4.78 -22.70
CA GLN A 181 10.02 5.10 -23.21
C GLN A 181 9.04 5.43 -22.08
N GLY A 182 9.43 5.18 -20.84
CA GLY A 182 8.56 5.29 -19.67
C GLY A 182 9.27 4.85 -18.41
N LEU A 183 8.49 4.81 -17.33
CA LEU A 183 8.92 4.41 -16.00
C LEU A 183 7.89 3.51 -15.34
N ALA A 184 8.39 2.61 -14.49
CA ALA A 184 7.58 1.72 -13.69
C ALA A 184 7.80 2.00 -12.20
N TYR A 185 6.71 2.12 -11.46
CA TYR A 185 6.71 2.24 -9.99
C TYR A 185 6.45 0.84 -9.43
N THR A 186 7.46 0.25 -8.80
CA THR A 186 7.50 -1.18 -8.45
C THR A 186 8.41 -1.46 -7.23
N TYR A 187 8.63 -2.74 -6.90
CA TYR A 187 9.34 -3.30 -5.74
C TYR A 187 8.64 -3.11 -4.39
N ASN A 188 7.95 -1.99 -4.19
CA ASN A 188 6.96 -1.77 -3.13
C ASN A 188 5.59 -1.45 -3.75
N GLN A 189 4.54 -1.33 -2.91
CA GLN A 189 3.22 -0.95 -3.38
C GLN A 189 3.21 0.53 -3.77
N PRO A 190 2.96 0.90 -5.05
CA PRO A 190 3.14 2.28 -5.50
C PRO A 190 2.16 3.28 -4.90
N THR A 191 1.02 2.81 -4.39
CA THR A 191 -0.01 3.68 -3.83
C THR A 191 0.36 4.27 -2.47
N ILE A 192 1.37 3.74 -1.78
CA ILE A 192 1.87 4.31 -0.51
C ILE A 192 2.64 5.63 -0.71
N PHE A 193 3.05 5.94 -1.95
CA PHE A 193 3.72 7.20 -2.32
C PHE A 193 3.05 7.83 -3.56
N ILE A 194 1.73 7.70 -3.66
CA ILE A 194 0.99 8.09 -4.86
C ILE A 194 1.15 9.57 -5.22
N GLU A 195 1.33 10.48 -4.25
CA GLU A 195 1.55 11.90 -4.49
C GLU A 195 2.85 12.14 -5.24
N PHE A 196 3.93 11.47 -4.82
CA PHE A 196 5.22 11.56 -5.50
C PHE A 196 5.15 10.91 -6.90
N ALA A 197 4.51 9.74 -7.01
CA ALA A 197 4.30 9.09 -8.29
C ALA A 197 3.44 9.93 -9.24
N ARG A 198 2.41 10.61 -8.74
CA ARG A 198 1.57 11.53 -9.51
C ARG A 198 2.38 12.70 -10.04
N ASP A 199 3.19 13.33 -9.18
CA ASP A 199 3.98 14.50 -9.57
C ASP A 199 5.06 14.15 -10.60
N ILE A 200 5.68 12.97 -10.50
CA ILE A 200 6.55 12.43 -11.54
C ILE A 200 5.74 12.17 -12.81
N GLY A 201 4.63 11.42 -12.72
CA GLY A 201 3.90 10.94 -13.87
C GLY A 201 3.25 12.06 -14.69
N MET A 202 2.75 13.11 -14.04
CA MET A 202 2.24 14.30 -14.72
C MET A 202 3.33 15.01 -15.52
N ARG A 203 4.59 15.04 -15.03
CA ARG A 203 5.74 15.59 -15.74
C ARG A 203 6.20 14.66 -16.86
N ALA A 204 6.25 13.35 -16.58
CA ALA A 204 6.62 12.31 -17.53
C ALA A 204 5.69 12.30 -18.76
N ARG A 205 4.37 12.39 -18.56
CA ARG A 205 3.40 12.49 -19.65
C ARG A 205 3.62 13.72 -20.53
N LYS A 206 3.94 14.88 -19.94
CA LYS A 206 4.29 16.10 -20.70
C LYS A 206 5.55 15.90 -21.56
N ALA A 207 6.45 15.02 -21.14
CA ALA A 207 7.65 14.63 -21.89
C ALA A 207 7.43 13.45 -22.85
N GLY A 208 6.20 12.94 -22.99
CA GLY A 208 5.89 11.80 -23.86
C GLY A 208 6.25 10.42 -23.31
N LEU A 209 6.50 10.32 -22.00
CA LEU A 209 6.86 9.07 -21.31
C LEU A 209 5.63 8.35 -20.76
N ILE A 210 5.65 7.03 -20.80
CA ILE A 210 4.61 6.14 -20.26
C ILE A 210 4.83 5.88 -18.77
N ASN A 211 3.74 5.82 -17.99
CA ASN A 211 3.74 5.52 -16.56
C ASN A 211 3.07 4.19 -16.27
N ILE A 212 3.77 3.32 -15.53
CA ILE A 212 3.35 1.94 -15.24
C ILE A 212 3.36 1.69 -13.74
N PHE A 213 2.27 1.18 -13.19
CA PHE A 213 2.22 0.65 -11.82
C PHE A 213 2.36 -0.86 -11.82
N VAL A 214 3.18 -1.39 -10.92
CA VAL A 214 3.15 -2.79 -10.52
C VAL A 214 2.54 -2.83 -9.12
N SER A 215 1.28 -3.24 -9.03
CA SER A 215 0.43 -3.04 -7.85
C SER A 215 -0.11 -4.36 -7.32
N ASN A 216 -0.28 -4.48 -6.01
CA ASN A 216 -1.07 -5.56 -5.40
C ASN A 216 -2.59 -5.36 -5.57
N GLY A 217 -3.01 -4.19 -6.08
CA GLY A 217 -4.39 -3.82 -6.35
C GLY A 217 -5.28 -3.67 -5.11
N TYR A 218 -4.72 -3.57 -3.91
CA TYR A 218 -5.47 -3.39 -2.66
C TYR A 218 -5.66 -1.90 -2.36
N ASP A 219 -6.23 -1.18 -3.32
CA ASP A 219 -6.29 0.28 -3.33
C ASP A 219 -7.69 0.79 -2.91
N THR A 220 -7.77 2.02 -2.41
CA THR A 220 -9.07 2.65 -2.09
C THR A 220 -9.67 3.32 -3.34
N PRO A 221 -10.99 3.55 -3.40
CA PRO A 221 -11.61 4.27 -4.50
C PRO A 221 -11.01 5.67 -4.75
N GLU A 222 -10.61 6.38 -3.69
CA GLU A 222 -9.96 7.68 -3.79
C GLU A 222 -8.58 7.58 -4.46
N THR A 223 -7.83 6.53 -4.13
CA THR A 223 -6.53 6.23 -4.73
C THR A 223 -6.69 5.95 -6.23
N VAL A 224 -7.67 5.12 -6.60
CA VAL A 224 -8.00 4.80 -8.00
C VAL A 224 -8.45 6.05 -8.76
N ALA A 225 -9.19 6.96 -8.12
CA ALA A 225 -9.63 8.22 -8.74
C ALA A 225 -8.47 9.17 -9.11
N GLU A 226 -7.33 9.09 -8.43
CA GLU A 226 -6.13 9.85 -8.76
C GLU A 226 -5.35 9.28 -9.96
N MET A 227 -5.35 7.95 -10.13
CA MET A 227 -4.53 7.26 -11.13
C MET A 227 -4.68 7.80 -12.56
N PRO A 228 -5.88 8.09 -13.11
CA PRO A 228 -6.04 8.52 -14.50
C PRO A 228 -5.38 9.86 -14.82
N LYS A 229 -5.02 10.66 -13.80
CA LYS A 229 -4.32 11.94 -13.98
C LYS A 229 -2.91 11.75 -14.53
N PHE A 230 -2.27 10.61 -14.27
CA PHE A 230 -0.87 10.37 -14.62
C PHE A 230 -0.53 8.96 -15.10
N LEU A 231 -1.32 7.94 -14.73
CA LEU A 231 -1.02 6.54 -14.98
C LEU A 231 -1.57 6.06 -16.33
N ASP A 232 -0.75 5.32 -17.08
CA ASP A 232 -1.11 4.78 -18.40
C ASP A 232 -1.39 3.27 -18.34
N CYS A 233 -0.68 2.54 -17.47
CA CYS A 233 -0.79 1.09 -17.33
C CYS A 233 -0.68 0.67 -15.86
N VAL A 234 -1.40 -0.37 -15.48
CA VAL A 234 -1.22 -1.09 -14.22
C VAL A 234 -1.19 -2.59 -14.46
N THR A 235 -0.21 -3.28 -13.87
CA THR A 235 -0.31 -4.72 -13.62
C THR A 235 -0.76 -4.95 -12.19
N VAL A 236 -1.81 -5.75 -12.01
CA VAL A 236 -2.34 -6.13 -10.68
C VAL A 236 -1.94 -7.56 -10.36
N ASP A 237 -1.20 -7.71 -9.27
CA ASP A 237 -0.51 -8.93 -8.90
C ASP A 237 -1.32 -9.76 -7.90
N PHE A 238 -1.97 -10.79 -8.42
CA PHE A 238 -2.53 -11.89 -7.63
C PHE A 238 -1.45 -12.88 -7.23
N LYS A 239 -1.78 -13.66 -6.21
CA LYS A 239 -0.98 -14.80 -5.76
C LYS A 239 -1.94 -15.92 -5.39
N GLY A 240 -1.67 -17.12 -5.87
CA GLY A 240 -2.58 -18.27 -5.67
C GLY A 240 -4.00 -17.99 -6.16
N SER A 241 -4.13 -17.26 -7.28
CA SER A 241 -5.40 -16.87 -7.90
C SER A 241 -6.37 -16.09 -6.99
N GLY A 242 -5.85 -15.45 -5.93
CA GLY A 242 -6.68 -14.73 -4.97
C GLY A 242 -7.55 -15.62 -4.09
N GLU A 243 -7.23 -16.92 -3.99
CA GLU A 243 -7.99 -17.87 -3.17
C GLU A 243 -7.97 -17.44 -1.69
N THR A 244 -9.13 -17.46 -1.02
CA THR A 244 -9.32 -16.83 0.29
C THR A 244 -8.44 -17.45 1.38
N ASN A 245 -8.31 -18.77 1.42
CA ASN A 245 -7.46 -19.42 2.43
C ASN A 245 -5.97 -19.16 2.15
N PHE A 246 -5.56 -19.12 0.89
CA PHE A 246 -4.21 -18.75 0.48
C PHE A 246 -3.88 -17.32 0.91
N VAL A 247 -4.69 -16.33 0.53
CA VAL A 247 -4.39 -14.91 0.82
C VAL A 247 -4.44 -14.62 2.33
N ARG A 248 -5.35 -15.26 3.09
CA ARG A 248 -5.38 -15.14 4.55
C ARG A 248 -4.11 -15.67 5.19
N LYS A 249 -3.67 -16.85 4.77
CA LYS A 249 -2.54 -17.54 5.40
C LYS A 249 -1.19 -16.91 5.03
N TYR A 250 -0.99 -16.55 3.76
CA TYR A 250 0.33 -16.21 3.24
C TYR A 250 0.52 -14.72 2.91
N ILE A 251 -0.56 -13.96 2.70
CA ILE A 251 -0.52 -12.53 2.36
C ILE A 251 -1.03 -11.65 3.53
N ASN A 252 -1.78 -12.25 4.46
CA ASN A 252 -2.38 -11.61 5.62
C ASN A 252 -3.46 -10.57 5.29
N ILE A 253 -4.28 -10.86 4.28
CA ILE A 253 -5.51 -10.11 3.97
C ILE A 253 -6.76 -10.98 4.16
N PRO A 254 -7.92 -10.41 4.55
CA PRO A 254 -9.13 -11.21 4.81
C PRO A 254 -9.68 -11.95 3.58
N ASN A 255 -9.55 -11.36 2.39
CA ASN A 255 -9.93 -11.92 1.08
C ASN A 255 -9.43 -10.98 -0.04
N ALA A 256 -9.56 -11.41 -1.28
CA ALA A 256 -9.17 -10.65 -2.47
C ALA A 256 -10.28 -9.75 -3.05
N GLU A 257 -11.45 -9.64 -2.41
CA GLU A 257 -12.59 -8.84 -2.91
C GLU A 257 -12.23 -7.37 -3.21
N PRO A 258 -11.46 -6.67 -2.34
CA PRO A 258 -11.06 -5.29 -2.63
C PRO A 258 -10.20 -5.14 -3.88
N ILE A 259 -9.47 -6.19 -4.27
CA ILE A 259 -8.65 -6.21 -5.49
C ILE A 259 -9.55 -6.25 -6.72
N PHE A 260 -10.60 -7.09 -6.69
CA PHE A 260 -11.60 -7.13 -7.75
C PHE A 260 -12.34 -5.79 -7.89
N GLN A 261 -12.70 -5.14 -6.78
CA GLN A 261 -13.31 -3.82 -6.82
C GLN A 261 -12.35 -2.76 -7.43
N THR A 262 -11.09 -2.76 -7.02
CA THR A 262 -10.04 -1.87 -7.59
C THR A 262 -9.91 -2.03 -9.10
N LEU A 263 -9.96 -3.27 -9.60
CA LEU A 263 -9.92 -3.56 -11.04
C LEU A 263 -11.16 -3.03 -11.78
N LEU A 264 -12.35 -3.16 -11.20
CA LEU A 264 -13.58 -2.59 -11.77
C LEU A 264 -13.51 -1.06 -11.83
N ASP A 265 -13.11 -0.43 -10.73
CA ASP A 265 -12.97 1.03 -10.63
C ASP A 265 -11.94 1.54 -11.64
N THR A 266 -10.79 0.85 -11.75
CA THR A 266 -9.73 1.18 -12.72
C THR A 266 -10.22 1.03 -14.16
N ARG A 267 -10.91 -0.07 -14.48
CA ARG A 267 -11.50 -0.30 -15.80
C ARG A 267 -12.46 0.83 -16.18
N ASP A 268 -13.30 1.26 -15.24
CA ASP A 268 -14.34 2.26 -15.48
C ASP A 268 -13.78 3.66 -15.76
N THR A 269 -12.51 3.91 -15.43
CA THR A 269 -11.79 5.12 -15.86
C THR A 269 -11.60 5.19 -17.38
N LYS A 270 -11.59 4.04 -18.07
CA LYS A 270 -11.35 3.88 -19.53
C LYS A 270 -10.03 4.48 -20.02
N LYS A 271 -9.10 4.78 -19.12
CA LYS A 271 -7.86 5.51 -19.41
C LYS A 271 -6.60 4.70 -19.13
N ILE A 272 -6.73 3.60 -18.40
CA ILE A 272 -5.61 2.82 -17.87
C ILE A 272 -5.68 1.42 -18.50
N HIS A 273 -4.57 0.98 -19.10
CA HIS A 273 -4.40 -0.40 -19.54
C HIS A 273 -4.17 -1.31 -18.33
N ILE A 274 -4.90 -2.42 -18.25
CA ILE A 274 -4.84 -3.35 -17.13
C ILE A 274 -4.24 -4.66 -17.60
N GLU A 275 -3.24 -5.14 -16.86
CA GLU A 275 -2.74 -6.51 -16.95
C GLU A 275 -2.89 -7.21 -15.59
N ILE A 276 -3.02 -8.53 -15.64
CA ILE A 276 -3.12 -9.37 -14.45
C ILE A 276 -1.88 -10.25 -14.37
N THR A 277 -1.23 -10.30 -13.22
CA THR A 277 -0.25 -11.35 -12.94
C THR A 277 -0.76 -12.23 -11.81
N ASP A 278 -0.38 -13.51 -11.81
CA ASP A 278 -0.71 -14.44 -10.75
C ASP A 278 0.50 -15.33 -10.44
N LEU A 279 1.08 -15.16 -9.25
CA LEU A 279 2.18 -15.99 -8.78
C LEU A 279 1.65 -17.32 -8.24
N ILE A 280 1.97 -18.41 -8.92
CA ILE A 280 1.48 -19.74 -8.59
C ILE A 280 2.42 -20.44 -7.63
N VAL A 281 2.02 -20.58 -6.37
CA VAL A 281 2.80 -21.31 -5.37
C VAL A 281 2.36 -22.78 -5.38
N PRO A 282 3.27 -23.74 -5.64
CA PRO A 282 2.87 -25.14 -5.72
C PRO A 282 2.30 -25.66 -4.39
N GLN A 283 1.39 -26.63 -4.46
CA GLN A 283 0.71 -27.29 -3.34
C GLN A 283 -0.32 -26.44 -2.57
N VAL A 284 -0.18 -25.12 -2.59
CA VAL A 284 -1.01 -24.22 -1.75
C VAL A 284 -1.70 -23.11 -2.52
N GLY A 285 -1.22 -22.77 -3.71
CA GLY A 285 -1.75 -21.72 -4.58
C GLY A 285 -1.75 -22.14 -6.05
N ASP A 286 -1.88 -23.44 -6.33
CA ASP A 286 -1.91 -24.04 -7.68
C ASP A 286 -3.23 -24.76 -8.01
N ASP A 287 -4.31 -24.39 -7.32
CA ASP A 287 -5.66 -24.91 -7.55
C ASP A 287 -6.22 -24.40 -8.91
N LEU A 288 -6.44 -25.33 -9.83
CA LEU A 288 -6.98 -25.01 -11.17
C LEU A 288 -8.42 -24.51 -11.15
N GLY A 289 -9.21 -24.85 -10.14
CA GLY A 289 -10.56 -24.31 -9.94
C GLY A 289 -10.53 -22.84 -9.50
N ALA A 290 -9.57 -22.45 -8.66
CA ALA A 290 -9.32 -21.05 -8.32
C ALA A 290 -8.82 -20.27 -9.55
N ALA A 291 -7.87 -20.82 -10.31
CA ALA A 291 -7.39 -20.23 -11.55
C ALA A 291 -8.52 -20.04 -12.58
N ARG A 292 -9.43 -21.01 -12.69
CA ARG A 292 -10.62 -20.91 -13.56
C ARG A 292 -11.54 -19.77 -13.13
N LYS A 293 -11.82 -19.64 -11.84
CA LYS A 293 -12.65 -18.55 -11.30
C LYS A 293 -12.03 -17.18 -11.59
N LEU A 294 -10.74 -17.01 -11.34
CA LEU A 294 -10.02 -15.77 -11.65
C LEU A 294 -10.07 -15.47 -13.15
N SER A 295 -9.71 -16.45 -13.99
CA SER A 295 -9.68 -16.27 -15.45
C SER A 295 -11.06 -15.93 -16.02
N LYS A 296 -12.11 -16.61 -15.55
CA LYS A 296 -13.49 -16.33 -15.92
C LYS A 296 -13.91 -14.93 -15.49
N TRP A 297 -13.57 -14.53 -14.27
CA TRP A 297 -13.87 -13.17 -13.78
C TRP A 297 -13.20 -12.11 -14.65
N VAL A 298 -11.92 -12.30 -15.01
CA VAL A 298 -11.18 -11.39 -15.90
C VAL A 298 -11.86 -11.31 -17.27
N TYR A 299 -12.24 -12.46 -17.84
CA TYR A 299 -12.97 -12.49 -19.11
C TYR A 299 -14.31 -11.75 -19.03
N ASP A 300 -15.12 -12.04 -18.02
CA ASP A 300 -16.48 -11.50 -17.88
C ASP A 300 -16.46 -9.98 -17.58
N ASN A 301 -15.46 -9.48 -16.83
CA ASN A 301 -15.45 -8.10 -16.33
C ASN A 301 -14.46 -7.17 -17.07
N LEU A 302 -13.32 -7.68 -17.51
CA LEU A 302 -12.27 -6.88 -18.18
C LEU A 302 -12.21 -7.17 -19.69
N GLY A 303 -12.67 -8.36 -20.10
CA GLY A 303 -12.79 -8.76 -21.51
C GLY A 303 -11.67 -9.69 -22.00
N PRO A 304 -11.87 -10.32 -23.17
CA PRO A 304 -10.99 -11.38 -23.71
C PRO A 304 -9.59 -10.90 -24.11
N ASP A 305 -9.45 -9.59 -24.31
CA ASP A 305 -8.19 -8.97 -24.73
C ASP A 305 -7.31 -8.54 -23.52
N THR A 306 -7.76 -8.77 -22.28
CA THR A 306 -6.99 -8.49 -21.06
C THR A 306 -5.84 -9.49 -20.91
N PRO A 307 -4.58 -9.04 -20.84
CA PRO A 307 -3.44 -9.93 -20.59
C PRO A 307 -3.48 -10.55 -19.20
N ILE A 308 -3.19 -11.86 -19.12
CA ILE A 308 -2.94 -12.56 -17.86
C ILE A 308 -1.62 -13.34 -17.91
N HIS A 309 -0.84 -13.25 -16.83
CA HIS A 309 0.49 -13.83 -16.71
C HIS A 309 0.53 -14.76 -15.50
N PHE A 310 0.78 -16.05 -15.72
CA PHE A 310 1.05 -16.99 -14.63
C PHE A 310 2.55 -17.05 -14.36
N LEU A 311 2.95 -16.62 -13.18
CA LEU A 311 4.36 -16.45 -12.82
C LEU A 311 4.87 -17.67 -12.04
N ARG A 312 6.07 -18.13 -12.40
CA ARG A 312 6.78 -19.15 -11.65
C ARG A 312 7.22 -18.60 -10.30
N PHE A 313 6.84 -19.29 -9.24
CA PHE A 313 7.33 -19.08 -7.88
C PHE A 313 8.75 -19.63 -7.71
N HIS A 314 9.55 -18.87 -6.97
CA HIS A 314 10.84 -19.25 -6.42
C HIS A 314 10.71 -19.31 -4.88
N PRO A 315 11.30 -20.32 -4.20
CA PRO A 315 11.29 -20.37 -2.74
C PRO A 315 12.08 -19.19 -2.17
N ASP A 316 11.37 -18.23 -1.59
CA ASP A 316 11.92 -17.00 -1.02
C ASP A 316 11.26 -16.67 0.32
N TYR A 317 11.95 -15.86 1.13
CA TYR A 317 11.51 -15.35 2.42
C TYR A 317 11.02 -16.44 3.39
N LYS A 318 9.71 -16.51 3.68
CA LYS A 318 9.13 -17.40 4.69
C LYS A 318 8.52 -18.67 4.09
N MET A 319 8.63 -18.85 2.78
CA MET A 319 8.00 -19.95 2.04
C MET A 319 9.06 -20.85 1.38
N MET A 320 10.09 -21.20 2.16
CA MET A 320 11.22 -22.03 1.71
C MET A 320 10.89 -23.52 1.62
N GLU A 321 9.77 -23.95 2.21
CA GLU A 321 9.31 -25.34 2.25
C GLU A 321 8.69 -25.83 0.93
N PHE A 322 8.30 -24.90 0.05
CA PHE A 322 7.71 -25.22 -1.25
C PHE A 322 8.79 -25.25 -2.34
N PRO A 323 8.70 -26.11 -3.35
CA PRO A 323 9.62 -26.08 -4.48
C PRO A 323 9.31 -24.91 -5.42
N TRP A 324 10.16 -24.71 -6.42
CA TRP A 324 9.80 -23.89 -7.58
C TRP A 324 8.53 -24.44 -8.23
N THR A 325 7.66 -23.58 -8.77
CA THR A 325 6.50 -24.06 -9.52
C THR A 325 6.98 -24.89 -10.71
N PRO A 326 6.48 -26.13 -10.90
CA PRO A 326 6.74 -26.89 -12.12
C PRO A 326 6.17 -26.15 -13.34
N VAL A 327 6.88 -26.21 -14.48
CA VAL A 327 6.41 -25.58 -15.73
C VAL A 327 5.08 -26.18 -16.16
N GLU A 328 4.90 -27.49 -16.02
CA GLU A 328 3.63 -28.18 -16.32
C GLU A 328 2.45 -27.62 -15.51
N THR A 329 2.67 -27.22 -14.26
CA THR A 329 1.64 -26.57 -13.44
C THR A 329 1.22 -25.24 -14.06
N LEU A 330 2.17 -24.41 -14.49
CA LEU A 330 1.89 -23.13 -15.15
C LEU A 330 1.19 -23.34 -16.50
N GLU A 331 1.59 -24.34 -17.28
CA GLU A 331 0.94 -24.69 -18.55
C GLU A 331 -0.54 -25.07 -18.35
N LYS A 332 -0.86 -25.81 -17.28
CA LYS A 332 -2.25 -26.14 -16.92
C LYS A 332 -3.05 -24.88 -16.56
N HIS A 333 -2.47 -23.93 -15.83
CA HIS A 333 -3.13 -22.65 -15.53
C HIS A 333 -3.38 -21.84 -16.82
N CYS A 334 -2.40 -21.80 -17.72
CA CYS A 334 -2.56 -21.15 -19.03
C CYS A 334 -3.63 -21.82 -19.89
N ALA A 335 -3.73 -23.16 -19.87
CA ALA A 335 -4.76 -23.88 -20.60
C ALA A 335 -6.16 -23.51 -20.10
N VAL A 336 -6.36 -23.49 -18.78
CA VAL A 336 -7.61 -23.06 -18.14
C VAL A 336 -7.98 -21.62 -18.56
N ALA A 337 -7.05 -20.68 -18.49
CA ALA A 337 -7.30 -19.29 -18.89
C ALA A 337 -7.71 -19.16 -20.37
N LYS A 338 -7.10 -19.95 -21.25
CA LYS A 338 -7.47 -19.99 -22.68
C LYS A 338 -8.84 -20.64 -22.91
N GLU A 339 -9.18 -21.68 -22.14
CA GLU A 339 -10.51 -22.30 -22.19
C GLU A 339 -11.63 -21.33 -21.80
N GLU A 340 -11.37 -20.44 -20.83
CA GLU A 340 -12.30 -19.36 -20.46
C GLU A 340 -12.38 -18.24 -21.51
N GLY A 341 -11.55 -18.28 -22.56
CA GLY A 341 -11.62 -17.38 -23.71
C GLY A 341 -10.63 -16.21 -23.70
N LEU A 342 -9.69 -16.15 -22.74
CA LEU A 342 -8.63 -15.14 -22.73
C LEU A 342 -7.66 -15.38 -23.88
N LYS A 343 -7.39 -14.32 -24.66
CA LYS A 343 -6.57 -14.41 -25.88
C LYS A 343 -5.07 -14.26 -25.62
N TYR A 344 -4.70 -13.49 -24.59
CA TYR A 344 -3.32 -13.15 -24.26
C TYR A 344 -2.95 -13.73 -22.91
N VAL A 345 -2.50 -14.98 -22.94
CA VAL A 345 -2.15 -15.76 -21.75
C VAL A 345 -0.67 -16.12 -21.80
N TYR A 346 0.06 -15.73 -20.76
CA TYR A 346 1.51 -15.84 -20.72
C TYR A 346 2.02 -16.65 -19.53
N ILE A 347 3.22 -17.21 -19.70
CA ILE A 347 4.04 -17.72 -18.59
C ILE A 347 5.17 -16.73 -18.36
N GLY A 348 5.31 -16.27 -17.11
CA GLY A 348 6.44 -15.44 -16.67
C GLY A 348 7.44 -16.24 -15.81
N ASN A 349 8.63 -15.68 -15.63
CA ASN A 349 9.73 -16.28 -14.86
C ASN A 349 10.22 -17.66 -15.39
N VAL A 350 10.00 -17.93 -16.69
CA VAL A 350 10.50 -19.12 -17.40
C VAL A 350 11.07 -18.68 -18.75
N SER A 351 12.25 -18.09 -18.74
CA SER A 351 12.89 -17.54 -19.96
C SER A 351 13.01 -18.59 -21.06
N GLY A 352 12.60 -18.23 -22.28
CA GLY A 352 12.63 -19.10 -23.46
C GLY A 352 11.38 -19.97 -23.64
N HIS A 353 10.41 -19.91 -22.72
CA HIS A 353 9.19 -20.70 -22.83
C HIS A 353 8.29 -20.18 -23.97
N PRO A 354 7.67 -21.04 -24.80
CA PRO A 354 6.83 -20.59 -25.91
C PRO A 354 5.72 -19.60 -25.50
N LEU A 355 5.13 -19.77 -24.31
CA LEU A 355 4.10 -18.88 -23.76
C LEU A 355 4.61 -17.54 -23.22
N GLU A 356 5.88 -17.17 -23.37
CA GLU A 356 6.34 -15.77 -23.18
C GLU A 356 6.11 -14.92 -24.45
N ASN A 357 5.84 -15.58 -25.59
CA ASN A 357 5.55 -14.93 -26.87
C ASN A 357 4.09 -14.50 -26.97
N THR A 358 3.83 -13.44 -27.74
CA THR A 358 2.45 -13.05 -28.09
C THR A 358 2.06 -13.73 -29.40
N TYR A 359 0.95 -14.46 -29.37
CA TYR A 359 0.37 -15.12 -30.55
C TYR A 359 -0.84 -14.35 -31.07
N CYS A 360 -1.03 -14.36 -32.39
CA CYS A 360 -2.16 -13.73 -33.05
C CYS A 360 -3.45 -14.53 -32.78
N PRO A 361 -4.48 -13.94 -32.15
CA PRO A 361 -5.74 -14.65 -31.87
C PRO A 361 -6.46 -15.13 -33.15
N GLY A 362 -6.29 -14.44 -34.27
CA GLY A 362 -6.94 -14.80 -35.53
C GLY A 362 -6.31 -15.96 -36.31
N CYS A 363 -5.03 -16.29 -36.12
CA CYS A 363 -4.36 -17.33 -36.92
C CYS A 363 -3.30 -18.16 -36.19
N GLY A 364 -3.08 -17.92 -34.90
CA GLY A 364 -2.13 -18.65 -34.07
C GLY A 364 -0.65 -18.40 -34.40
N ALA A 365 -0.33 -17.52 -35.36
CA ALA A 365 1.07 -17.18 -35.66
C ALA A 365 1.68 -16.31 -34.56
N VAL A 366 2.99 -16.45 -34.33
CA VAL A 366 3.73 -15.56 -33.43
C VAL A 366 3.67 -14.13 -33.97
N ALA A 367 3.14 -13.21 -33.17
CA ALA A 367 3.05 -11.79 -33.47
C ALA A 367 4.22 -11.01 -32.86
N ILE A 368 4.60 -11.34 -31.62
CA ILE A 368 5.76 -10.77 -30.94
C ILE A 368 6.54 -11.93 -30.32
N LYS A 369 7.79 -12.09 -30.73
CA LYS A 369 8.70 -13.11 -30.21
C LYS A 369 9.60 -12.51 -29.13
N ARG A 370 9.72 -13.19 -28.00
CA ARG A 370 10.50 -12.77 -26.84
C ARG A 370 11.51 -13.84 -26.42
N TYR A 371 12.49 -13.41 -25.63
CA TYR A 371 13.35 -14.26 -24.82
C TYR A 371 13.61 -13.51 -23.51
N GLY A 372 12.88 -13.84 -22.44
CA GLY A 372 12.87 -13.01 -21.24
C GLY A 372 12.42 -11.58 -21.55
N PHE A 373 13.26 -10.59 -21.24
CA PHE A 373 12.97 -9.18 -21.48
C PHE A 373 13.21 -8.72 -22.93
N ASP A 374 13.89 -9.51 -23.75
CA ASP A 374 14.25 -9.11 -25.11
C ASP A 374 13.15 -9.40 -26.11
N ILE A 375 12.93 -8.46 -27.05
CA ILE A 375 12.05 -8.68 -28.21
C ILE A 375 12.93 -9.16 -29.37
N THR A 376 12.84 -10.47 -29.67
CA THR A 376 13.64 -11.12 -30.73
C THR A 376 12.93 -11.16 -32.08
N GLY A 377 11.63 -10.81 -32.14
CA GLY A 377 10.87 -10.71 -33.38
C GLY A 377 9.60 -9.88 -33.25
N TRP A 378 9.29 -9.09 -34.29
CA TRP A 378 8.10 -8.23 -34.36
C TRP A 378 7.39 -8.40 -35.72
N TYR A 379 6.26 -9.09 -35.69
CA TYR A 379 5.49 -9.51 -36.87
C TYR A 379 4.14 -8.79 -36.97
N LEU A 380 4.11 -7.53 -36.52
CA LEU A 380 2.99 -6.61 -36.63
C LEU A 380 3.30 -5.49 -37.61
N ASP A 381 2.28 -5.02 -38.34
CA ASP A 381 2.38 -3.82 -39.16
C ASP A 381 2.29 -2.53 -38.32
N LYS A 382 2.31 -1.37 -38.99
CA LYS A 382 2.23 -0.05 -38.34
C LYS A 382 0.93 0.19 -37.57
N ASP A 383 -0.12 -0.56 -37.88
CA ASP A 383 -1.44 -0.45 -37.27
C ASP A 383 -1.66 -1.60 -36.26
N ASN A 384 -0.60 -2.25 -35.77
CA ASN A 384 -0.62 -3.42 -34.88
C ASN A 384 -1.52 -4.56 -35.40
N LYS A 385 -1.58 -4.76 -36.72
CA LYS A 385 -2.22 -5.93 -37.33
C LYS A 385 -1.20 -7.02 -37.60
N CYS A 386 -1.63 -8.27 -37.43
CA CYS A 386 -0.83 -9.44 -37.74
C CYS A 386 -0.41 -9.43 -39.22
N LYS A 387 0.89 -9.50 -39.51
CA LYS A 387 1.41 -9.57 -40.89
C LYS A 387 0.95 -10.81 -41.67
N LYS A 388 0.48 -11.86 -40.99
CA LYS A 388 0.03 -13.10 -41.63
C LYS A 388 -1.45 -13.09 -42.03
N CYS A 389 -2.34 -12.59 -41.18
CA CYS A 389 -3.80 -12.66 -41.41
C CYS A 389 -4.54 -11.32 -41.30
N GLY A 390 -3.86 -10.22 -40.96
CA GLY A 390 -4.47 -8.89 -40.83
C GLY A 390 -5.30 -8.66 -39.58
N TYR A 391 -5.38 -9.62 -38.65
CA TYR A 391 -6.07 -9.45 -37.37
C TYR A 391 -5.46 -8.30 -36.57
N LYS A 392 -6.27 -7.37 -36.06
CA LYS A 392 -5.83 -6.26 -35.21
C LYS A 392 -5.62 -6.76 -33.78
N LEU A 393 -4.38 -6.78 -33.32
CA LEU A 393 -4.07 -7.18 -31.94
C LEU A 393 -4.36 -6.03 -30.98
N ALA A 394 -4.74 -6.37 -29.75
CA ALA A 394 -4.93 -5.45 -28.62
C ALA A 394 -3.57 -5.10 -27.98
N ILE A 395 -2.64 -4.64 -28.82
CA ILE A 395 -1.33 -4.15 -28.39
C ILE A 395 -1.30 -2.65 -28.64
N PHE A 396 -0.82 -1.92 -27.64
CA PHE A 396 -0.58 -0.48 -27.71
C PHE A 396 0.92 -0.21 -27.93
N GLY A 397 1.23 0.91 -28.60
CA GLY A 397 2.60 1.27 -28.94
C GLY A 397 3.14 0.58 -30.19
N ARG A 398 4.44 0.75 -30.43
CA ARG A 398 5.21 0.24 -31.58
C ARG A 398 6.56 -0.27 -31.11
N LEU A 399 7.25 -1.04 -31.95
CA LEU A 399 8.63 -1.41 -31.67
C LEU A 399 9.53 -0.17 -31.77
N GLU A 400 10.14 0.22 -30.66
CA GLU A 400 11.09 1.32 -30.62
C GLU A 400 12.48 0.91 -31.15
N GLN A 401 13.22 1.88 -31.66
CA GLN A 401 14.55 1.64 -32.26
C GLN A 401 15.55 1.10 -31.23
N THR A 402 15.42 1.53 -29.98
CA THR A 402 16.22 1.12 -28.83
C THR A 402 15.94 -0.33 -28.38
N ALA A 403 14.97 -1.03 -28.98
CA ALA A 403 14.60 -2.39 -28.57
C ALA A 403 15.75 -3.42 -28.67
N LYS A 404 16.83 -3.11 -29.38
CA LYS A 404 18.03 -3.97 -29.50
C LYS A 404 19.20 -3.53 -28.62
N GLU A 405 19.06 -2.43 -27.89
CA GLU A 405 20.09 -1.91 -27.00
C GLU A 405 20.14 -2.70 -25.69
N ASN A 406 21.26 -2.59 -24.96
CA ASN A 406 21.39 -3.20 -23.64
C ASN A 406 20.43 -2.54 -22.65
N ARG A 407 19.56 -3.34 -22.05
CA ARG A 407 18.45 -2.84 -21.21
C ARG A 407 18.73 -2.85 -19.70
N PHE A 408 19.86 -3.43 -19.27
CA PHE A 408 20.19 -3.61 -17.86
C PHE A 408 21.52 -2.98 -17.51
N TYR A 409 21.46 -1.76 -16.98
CA TYR A 409 22.62 -1.07 -16.41
C TYR A 409 22.17 -0.14 -15.29
N SER A 410 23.07 0.18 -14.36
CA SER A 410 22.79 1.12 -13.28
C SER A 410 22.80 2.54 -13.82
N VAL A 411 21.77 3.32 -13.48
CA VAL A 411 21.71 4.75 -13.78
C VAL A 411 22.65 5.49 -12.84
N LEU A 412 23.65 6.18 -13.38
CA LEU A 412 24.56 7.04 -12.62
C LEU A 412 23.90 8.40 -12.44
N TYR A 413 23.58 8.77 -11.20
CA TYR A 413 23.06 10.10 -10.88
C TYR A 413 24.20 11.07 -10.64
N HIS A 414 24.24 12.14 -11.44
CA HIS A 414 25.13 13.28 -11.24
C HIS A 414 24.25 14.52 -11.02
N ARG A 415 24.47 15.24 -9.91
CA ARG A 415 23.76 16.49 -9.58
C ARG A 415 24.30 17.66 -10.37
#